data_AF-A0A081S5N5-F1
#
_entry.id   AF-A0A081S5N5-F1
#
_cell.length_a   1.000
_cell.length_b   1.000
_cell.length_c   1.000
_cell.angle_alpha   90.00
_cell.angle_beta   90.00
_cell.angle_gamma   90.00
#
_symmetry.space_group_name_H-M   'P 1'
#
loop_
_entity.id
_entity.type
_entity.pdbx_description
1 polymer ?
#
loop_
_entity_poly.entity_id
_entity_poly.type
_entity_poly.pdbx_seq_one_letter_code
_entity_poly.pdbx_strand_id
1 'polypeptide(L)'
;MNSPNGFFQKLVNLEGRNFSLSIQKFENGYFISVAEGSNKIGSMVASMATGPTPITTTIIPSRTESLFLKLVAERVSTRMRGIALVSAFIQKELDPNTAKDLMSEIMEMIENE
;
A
#
# COMPACT_ATOMS: atom_id res chain seq x y z
N MET A 1 18.95 0.13 -5.17
CA MET A 1 19.77 -0.78 -4.34
C MET A 1 18.85 -1.92 -3.95
N ASN A 2 19.06 -3.12 -4.47
CA ASN A 2 18.13 -4.23 -4.26
C ASN A 2 18.31 -4.77 -2.85
N SER A 3 17.27 -4.68 -2.03
CA SER A 3 17.28 -5.22 -0.68
C SER A 3 17.34 -6.75 -0.74
N PRO A 4 18.27 -7.40 -0.02
CA PRO A 4 18.56 -8.84 -0.17
C PRO A 4 17.37 -9.75 0.16
N ASN A 5 16.32 -9.24 0.80
CA ASN A 5 15.16 -10.02 1.27
C ASN A 5 13.82 -9.56 0.64
N GLY A 6 13.84 -8.78 -0.44
CA GLY A 6 12.61 -8.22 -1.02
C GLY A 6 11.87 -7.26 -0.08
N PHE A 7 12.59 -6.61 0.83
CA PHE A 7 12.04 -5.62 1.75
C PHE A 7 12.47 -4.21 1.35
N PHE A 8 11.52 -3.31 1.10
CA PHE A 8 11.76 -1.95 0.66
C PHE A 8 11.17 -0.98 1.66
N GLN A 9 11.91 0.08 1.96
CA GLN A 9 11.42 1.13 2.83
C GLN A 9 11.73 2.49 2.24
N LYS A 10 10.75 3.40 2.29
CA LYS A 10 10.90 4.80 1.89
C LYS A 10 10.21 5.67 2.92
N LEU A 11 10.83 6.79 3.26
CA LEU A 11 10.19 7.88 3.99
C LEU A 11 9.81 8.94 2.97
N VAL A 12 8.55 9.39 3.01
CA VAL A 12 8.02 10.38 2.08
C VAL A 12 7.41 11.52 2.88
N ASN A 13 7.72 12.75 2.50
CA ASN A 13 7.08 13.95 3.02
C ASN A 13 6.13 14.50 1.95
N LEU A 14 4.84 14.53 2.24
CA LEU A 14 3.80 15.03 1.35
C LEU A 14 2.93 16.01 2.13
N GLU A 15 2.78 17.25 1.64
CA GLU A 15 1.98 18.30 2.30
C GLU A 15 2.36 18.51 3.79
N GLY A 16 3.65 18.40 4.12
CA GLY A 16 4.15 18.52 5.49
C GLY A 16 3.85 17.32 6.41
N ARG A 17 3.24 16.25 5.88
CA ARG A 17 2.97 14.99 6.58
C ARG A 17 4.05 13.97 6.25
N ASN A 18 4.51 13.24 7.25
CA ASN A 18 5.55 12.22 7.09
C ASN A 18 4.92 10.83 7.05
N PHE A 19 5.18 10.11 5.96
CA PHE A 19 4.73 8.74 5.75
C PHE A 19 5.91 7.79 5.66
N SER A 20 5.82 6.66 6.37
CA SER A 20 6.71 5.52 6.17
C SER A 20 6.00 4.51 5.27
N LEU A 21 6.61 4.23 4.13
CA LEU A 21 6.21 3.17 3.22
C LEU A 21 7.15 1.99 3.44
N SER A 22 6.58 0.83 3.74
CA SER A 22 7.31 -0.44 3.84
C SER A 22 6.65 -1.48 2.96
N ILE A 23 7.42 -2.14 2.12
CA ILE A 23 6.94 -3.18 1.20
C ILE A 23 7.75 -4.44 1.44
N GLN A 24 7.07 -5.55 1.68
CA GLN A 24 7.67 -6.89 1.69
C GLN A 24 7.14 -7.66 0.50
N LYS A 25 8.03 -8.04 -0.41
CA LYS A 25 7.75 -8.92 -1.53
C LYS A 25 7.74 -10.37 -1.11
N PHE A 26 6.82 -11.11 -1.71
CA PHE A 26 6.71 -12.57 -1.72
C PHE A 26 6.65 -13.04 -3.17
N GLU A 27 6.88 -14.34 -3.41
CA GLU A 27 6.80 -14.91 -4.75
C GLU A 27 5.44 -14.69 -5.43
N ASN A 28 4.37 -14.70 -4.64
CA ASN A 28 2.99 -14.57 -5.10
C ASN A 28 2.31 -13.28 -4.63
N GLY A 29 3.05 -12.31 -4.10
CA GLY A 29 2.40 -11.16 -3.50
C GLY A 29 3.28 -10.06 -2.95
N TYR A 30 2.62 -9.02 -2.43
CA TYR A 30 3.22 -7.96 -1.66
C TYR A 30 2.44 -7.73 -0.37
N PHE A 31 3.16 -7.50 0.72
CA PHE A 31 2.64 -6.79 1.88
C PHE A 31 3.11 -5.34 1.82
N ILE A 32 2.17 -4.40 1.89
CA ILE A 32 2.42 -2.96 1.82
C ILE A 32 1.91 -2.33 3.10
N SER A 33 2.76 -1.57 3.77
CA SER A 33 2.42 -0.80 4.96
C SER A 33 2.66 0.69 4.69
N VAL A 34 1.62 1.49 4.93
CA VAL A 34 1.65 2.95 4.91
C VAL A 34 1.36 3.42 6.32
N ALA A 35 2.31 4.12 6.94
CA ALA A 35 2.13 4.64 8.30
C ALA A 35 2.48 6.13 8.39
N GLU A 36 1.54 6.94 8.85
CA GLU A 36 1.74 8.36 9.12
C GLU A 36 2.26 8.59 10.54
N GLY A 37 3.43 9.23 10.66
CA GLY A 37 4.08 9.50 11.94
C GLY A 37 4.67 8.24 12.58
N SER A 38 3.91 7.58 13.46
CA SER A 38 4.38 6.36 14.14
C SER A 38 4.15 5.11 13.29
N ASN A 39 5.16 4.24 13.18
CA ASN A 39 5.05 2.97 12.46
C ASN A 39 4.10 2.00 13.18
N LYS A 40 2.83 1.98 12.77
CA LYS A 40 1.75 1.18 13.36
C LYS A 40 0.98 0.46 12.25
N ILE A 41 0.46 -0.72 12.59
CA ILE A 41 -0.54 -1.38 11.78
C ILE A 41 -1.84 -0.58 11.88
N GLY A 42 -2.45 -0.29 10.73
CA GLY A 42 -3.73 0.40 10.66
C GLY A 42 -4.81 -0.45 9.98
N SER A 43 -5.81 0.21 9.42
CA SER A 43 -6.83 -0.43 8.59
C SER A 43 -6.19 -1.24 7.46
N MET A 44 -6.85 -2.33 7.04
CA MET A 44 -6.20 -3.34 6.22
C MET A 44 -7.16 -3.96 5.21
N VAL A 45 -6.68 -4.09 3.97
CA VAL A 45 -7.39 -4.70 2.85
C VAL A 45 -6.49 -5.70 2.15
N ALA A 46 -7.04 -6.83 1.75
CA ALA A 46 -6.38 -7.78 0.86
C ALA A 46 -7.09 -7.80 -0.50
N SER A 47 -6.34 -7.86 -1.58
CA SER A 47 -6.86 -8.05 -2.93
C SER A 47 -6.08 -9.14 -3.67
N MET A 48 -6.79 -9.97 -4.41
CA MET A 48 -6.23 -11.06 -5.22
C MET A 48 -6.71 -10.92 -6.65
N ALA A 49 -5.79 -10.82 -7.61
CA ALA A 49 -6.07 -10.63 -9.02
C ALA A 49 -5.45 -11.73 -9.88
N THR A 50 -5.77 -12.98 -9.55
CA THR A 50 -5.40 -14.17 -10.33
C THR A 50 -6.46 -14.58 -11.36
N GLY A 51 -7.65 -13.96 -11.30
CA GLY A 51 -8.77 -14.16 -12.22
C GLY A 51 -9.04 -12.96 -13.13
N PRO A 52 -10.17 -12.95 -13.85
CA PRO A 52 -10.53 -11.87 -14.78
C PRO A 52 -10.81 -10.53 -14.09
N THR A 53 -11.24 -10.57 -12.82
CA THR A 53 -11.45 -9.39 -11.98
C THR A 53 -10.84 -9.60 -10.60
N PRO A 54 -10.21 -8.57 -10.00
CA PRO A 54 -9.70 -8.66 -8.63
C PRO A 54 -10.81 -8.94 -7.62
N ILE A 55 -10.51 -9.79 -6.63
CA ILE A 55 -11.38 -10.04 -5.48
C ILE A 55 -10.74 -9.35 -4.28
N THR A 56 -11.47 -8.44 -3.65
CA THR A 56 -10.96 -7.59 -2.57
C THR A 56 -11.78 -7.77 -1.30
N THR A 57 -11.11 -7.91 -0.15
CA THR A 57 -11.74 -8.06 1.16
C THR A 57 -11.12 -7.11 2.19
N THR A 58 -11.95 -6.54 3.06
CA THR A 58 -11.52 -5.72 4.18
C THR A 58 -11.25 -6.60 5.39
N ILE A 59 -10.03 -6.54 5.94
CA ILE A 59 -9.61 -7.32 7.12
C ILE A 59 -9.79 -6.47 8.38
N ILE A 60 -9.29 -5.24 8.36
CA ILE A 60 -9.46 -4.26 9.45
C ILE A 60 -10.16 -3.04 8.85
N PRO A 61 -11.38 -2.69 9.30
CA PRO A 61 -12.13 -1.59 8.72
C PRO A 61 -11.42 -0.25 8.94
N SER A 62 -11.46 0.60 7.92
CA SER A 62 -11.01 1.99 8.03
C SER A 62 -12.18 2.90 8.38
N ARG A 63 -11.92 3.96 9.14
CA ARG A 63 -12.89 5.05 9.38
C ARG A 63 -12.75 6.20 8.37
N THR A 64 -11.60 6.35 7.73
CA THR A 64 -11.28 7.52 6.88
C THR A 64 -10.71 7.17 5.51
N GLU A 65 -10.01 6.04 5.33
CA GLU A 65 -9.19 5.78 4.12
C GLU A 65 -9.59 4.51 3.35
N SER A 66 -10.86 4.09 3.45
CA SER A 66 -11.32 2.81 2.89
C SER A 66 -11.12 2.72 1.37
N LEU A 67 -11.31 3.83 0.65
CA LEU A 67 -11.13 3.89 -0.79
C LEU A 67 -9.64 3.80 -1.18
N PHE A 68 -8.77 4.55 -0.51
CA PHE A 68 -7.32 4.52 -0.76
C PHE A 68 -6.76 3.10 -0.62
N LEU A 69 -7.07 2.44 0.51
CA LEU A 69 -6.66 1.06 0.77
C LEU A 69 -7.09 0.09 -0.33
N LYS A 70 -8.37 0.18 -0.72
CA LYS A 70 -8.94 -0.68 -1.76
C LYS A 70 -8.24 -0.47 -3.10
N LEU A 71 -8.04 0.79 -3.50
CA LEU A 71 -7.40 1.11 -4.77
C LEU A 71 -5.95 0.66 -4.83
N VAL A 72 -5.17 0.86 -3.77
CA VAL A 72 -3.78 0.37 -3.72
C VAL A 72 -3.75 -1.16 -3.82
N ALA A 73 -4.58 -1.86 -3.05
CA ALA A 73 -4.62 -3.32 -3.07
C ALA A 73 -5.00 -3.87 -4.46
N GLU A 74 -6.04 -3.32 -5.09
CA GLU A 74 -6.48 -3.73 -6.43
C GLU A 74 -5.44 -3.40 -7.50
N ARG A 75 -4.85 -2.20 -7.46
CA ARG A 75 -3.85 -1.76 -8.44
C ARG A 75 -2.61 -2.63 -8.40
N VAL A 76 -2.10 -2.92 -7.21
CA VAL A 76 -0.90 -3.75 -7.02
C VAL A 76 -1.18 -5.18 -7.42
N SER A 77 -2.21 -5.82 -6.85
CA SER A 77 -2.55 -7.22 -7.13
C SER A 77 -2.75 -7.45 -8.63
N THR A 78 -3.47 -6.56 -9.32
CA THR A 78 -3.71 -6.63 -10.77
C THR A 78 -2.41 -6.55 -11.57
N ARG A 79 -1.52 -5.63 -11.21
CA ARG A 79 -0.22 -5.48 -11.90
C ARG A 79 0.60 -6.75 -11.82
N MET A 80 0.68 -7.35 -10.64
CA MET A 80 1.52 -8.52 -10.40
C MET A 80 0.82 -9.84 -10.71
N ARG A 81 -0.48 -9.81 -11.07
CA ARG A 81 -1.34 -11.00 -11.21
C ARG A 81 -1.28 -11.93 -9.99
N GLY A 82 -1.39 -11.35 -8.79
CA GLY A 82 -1.24 -12.09 -7.53
C GLY A 82 -1.96 -11.41 -6.36
N ILE A 83 -1.36 -11.43 -5.17
CA ILE A 83 -1.99 -11.00 -3.92
C ILE A 83 -1.33 -9.73 -3.38
N ALA A 84 -2.13 -8.72 -3.04
CA ALA A 84 -1.68 -7.53 -2.33
C ALA A 84 -2.39 -7.42 -0.98
N LEU A 85 -1.62 -7.37 0.10
CA LEU A 85 -2.10 -7.08 1.44
C LEU A 85 -1.62 -5.67 1.83
N VAL A 86 -2.55 -4.75 2.04
CA VAL A 86 -2.24 -3.33 2.28
C VAL A 86 -2.75 -2.93 3.66
N SER A 87 -1.86 -2.39 4.49
CA SER A 87 -2.20 -1.74 5.75
C SER A 87 -1.92 -0.24 5.68
N ALA A 88 -2.85 0.57 6.17
CA ALA A 88 -2.72 2.02 6.23
C ALA A 88 -3.10 2.52 7.63
N PHE A 89 -2.12 3.07 8.36
CA PHE A 89 -2.31 3.86 9.57
C PHE A 89 -2.17 5.33 9.23
N ILE A 90 -3.30 6.02 9.09
CA ILE A 90 -3.35 7.43 8.72
C ILE A 90 -4.06 8.19 9.85
N GLN A 91 -3.50 9.33 10.26
CA GLN A 91 -3.98 10.11 11.40
C GLN A 91 -5.11 11.08 11.03
N LYS A 92 -5.15 11.51 9.76
CA LYS A 92 -6.14 12.45 9.21
C LYS A 92 -6.50 12.04 7.79
N GLU A 93 -7.71 12.36 7.35
CA GLU A 93 -8.17 12.06 5.98
C GLU A 93 -7.12 12.47 4.93
N LEU A 94 -6.87 11.58 3.96
CA LEU A 94 -6.02 11.91 2.82
C LEU A 94 -6.81 12.75 1.83
N ASP A 95 -6.31 13.93 1.48
CA ASP A 95 -6.82 14.63 0.32
C ASP A 95 -6.46 13.87 -0.96
N PRO A 96 -7.20 14.08 -2.07
CA PRO A 96 -6.99 13.33 -3.31
C PRO A 96 -5.57 13.45 -3.89
N ASN A 97 -4.88 14.57 -3.71
CA ASN A 97 -3.53 14.76 -4.24
C ASN A 97 -2.54 13.94 -3.43
N THR A 98 -2.57 14.04 -2.09
CA THR A 98 -1.72 13.23 -1.21
C THR A 98 -1.95 11.72 -1.43
N ALA A 99 -3.21 11.29 -1.57
CA ALA A 99 -3.53 9.89 -1.86
C ALA A 99 -2.95 9.41 -3.20
N LYS A 100 -3.02 10.26 -4.23
CA LYS A 100 -2.45 9.98 -5.56
C LYS A 100 -0.92 9.91 -5.50
N ASP A 101 -0.29 10.83 -4.80
CA ASP A 101 1.17 10.88 -4.68
C ASP A 101 1.68 9.67 -3.89
N LEU A 102 1.02 9.30 -2.78
CA LEU A 102 1.32 8.05 -2.06
C LEU A 102 1.18 6.82 -2.94
N MET A 103 0.15 6.76 -3.79
CA MET A 103 -0.02 5.65 -4.72
C MET A 103 1.13 5.61 -5.74
N SER A 104 1.50 6.76 -6.32
CA SER A 104 2.63 6.86 -7.25
C SER A 104 3.92 6.36 -6.62
N GLU A 105 4.20 6.79 -5.39
CA GLU A 105 5.37 6.40 -4.58
C GLU A 105 5.41 4.88 -4.32
N ILE A 106 4.29 4.28 -3.92
CA ILE A 106 4.18 2.83 -3.72
C ILE A 106 4.41 2.08 -5.04
N MET A 107 3.81 2.55 -6.13
CA MET A 107 3.98 1.90 -7.43
C MET A 107 5.42 2.00 -7.91
N GLU A 108 6.08 3.15 -7.78
CA GLU A 108 7.48 3.38 -8.11
C GLU A 108 8.40 2.41 -7.34
N MET A 109 8.16 2.24 -6.03
CA MET A 109 8.89 1.28 -5.20
C MET A 109 8.75 -0.17 -5.72
N ILE A 110 7.61 -0.52 -6.31
CA ILE A 110 7.35 -1.85 -6.88
C ILE A 110 7.92 -1.98 -8.30
N GLU A 111 8.03 -0.90 -9.09
CA GLU A 111 8.63 -0.96 -10.44
C GLU A 111 10.16 -1.04 -10.41
N ASN A 112 10.77 -0.41 -9.42
CA ASN A 112 12.23 -0.26 -9.30
C ASN A 112 12.91 -1.41 -8.56
N GLU A 113 12.26 -2.58 -8.47
CA GLU A 113 12.86 -3.84 -8.01
C GLU A 113 13.74 -4.52 -9.06
#